data_AF-A0A395IGQ2-F1
#
_entry.id   AF-A0A395IGQ2-F1
#
_cell.length_a   1.000
_cell.length_b   1.000
_cell.length_c   1.000
_cell.angle_alpha   90.00
_cell.angle_beta   90.00
_cell.angle_gamma   90.00
#
_symmetry.space_group_name_H-M   'P 1'
#
loop_
_entity.id
_entity.type
_entity.pdbx_description
1 polymer ?
#
loop_
_entity_poly.entity_id
_entity_poly.type
_entity_poly.pdbx_seq_one_letter_code
_entity_poly.pdbx_strand_id
1 'polypeptide(L)'
;MDTHDTGGHPNYDDADRLFRYLRVRGTLPEGSVITVEPGIYFCRFIIEPYLKDPAHARYINTDVLEKYWEVGGVRIEDNILITKDGYDNLTTVVKEVAEMEKIINSA
;
A
#
# COMPACT_ATOMS: atom_id res chain seq x y z
N MET A 1 -8.35 -12.58 17.67
CA MET A 1 -8.79 -11.79 16.51
C MET A 1 -8.01 -10.52 16.60
N ASP A 2 -7.12 -10.32 15.65
CA ASP A 2 -6.06 -9.31 15.70
C ASP A 2 -6.01 -8.61 14.33
N THR A 3 -5.69 -7.32 14.29
CA THR A 3 -5.58 -6.56 13.03
C THR A 3 -4.54 -7.17 12.10
N HIS A 4 -3.42 -7.61 12.66
CA HIS A 4 -2.47 -8.48 11.96
C HIS A 4 -2.69 -9.90 12.48
N ASP A 5 -3.58 -10.63 11.82
CA ASP A 5 -3.98 -11.96 12.27
C ASP A 5 -2.85 -13.00 12.11
N THR A 6 -3.04 -14.14 12.75
CA THR A 6 -2.10 -15.26 12.76
C THR A 6 -2.04 -16.01 11.41
N GLY A 7 -1.08 -16.93 11.25
CA GLY A 7 -1.01 -17.82 10.08
C GLY A 7 -0.28 -17.27 8.84
N GLY A 8 0.23 -16.04 8.89
CA GLY A 8 0.92 -15.42 7.76
C GLY A 8 2.41 -15.78 7.59
N HIS A 9 3.11 -16.16 8.66
CA HIS A 9 4.53 -16.57 8.65
C HIS A 9 5.48 -15.60 7.92
N PRO A 10 5.59 -14.32 8.34
CA PRO A 10 6.50 -13.35 7.72
C PRO A 10 7.97 -13.78 7.81
N ASN A 11 8.75 -13.47 6.78
CA ASN A 11 10.20 -13.67 6.76
C ASN A 11 10.92 -12.32 6.64
N TYR A 12 11.34 -11.77 7.78
CA TYR A 12 12.05 -10.48 7.84
C TYR A 12 13.53 -10.57 7.42
N ASP A 13 14.07 -11.79 7.30
CA ASP A 13 15.42 -12.04 6.82
C ASP A 13 15.46 -12.22 5.29
N ASP A 14 14.34 -12.02 4.59
CA ASP A 14 14.31 -12.14 3.13
C ASP A 14 15.27 -11.15 2.45
N ALA A 15 16.08 -11.66 1.53
CA ALA A 15 16.98 -10.87 0.72
C ALA A 15 16.22 -9.91 -0.21
N ASP A 16 15.05 -10.31 -0.71
CA ASP A 16 14.18 -9.49 -1.54
C ASP A 16 13.38 -8.50 -0.67
N ARG A 17 13.66 -7.22 -0.87
CA ARG A 17 13.03 -6.11 -0.15
C ARG A 17 11.53 -6.01 -0.42
N LEU A 18 11.06 -6.47 -1.58
CA LEU A 18 9.63 -6.47 -1.92
C LEU A 18 8.85 -7.42 -1.01
N PHE A 19 9.45 -8.56 -0.64
CA PHE A 19 8.77 -9.58 0.15
C PHE A 19 9.08 -9.50 1.64
N ARG A 20 10.21 -8.90 2.04
CA ARG A 20 10.70 -8.85 3.43
C ARG A 20 9.64 -8.44 4.47
N TYR A 21 8.77 -7.51 4.12
CA TYR A 21 7.77 -6.96 5.03
C TYR A 21 6.35 -7.49 4.78
N LEU A 22 6.16 -8.42 3.84
CA LEU A 22 4.88 -9.10 3.66
C LEU A 22 4.56 -9.97 4.87
N ARG A 23 3.34 -9.83 5.38
CA ARG A 23 2.85 -10.58 6.55
C ARG A 23 2.34 -11.97 6.22
N VAL A 24 1.88 -12.18 4.98
CA VAL A 24 1.45 -13.47 4.44
C VAL A 24 2.07 -13.68 3.07
N ARG A 25 2.41 -14.93 2.74
CA ARG A 25 2.98 -15.30 1.44
C ARG A 25 2.37 -16.61 0.94
N GLY A 26 2.15 -16.70 -0.37
CA GLY A 26 1.58 -17.87 -1.01
C GLY A 26 0.10 -17.72 -1.32
N THR A 27 -0.54 -18.85 -1.62
CA THR A 27 -1.95 -18.90 -2.00
C THR A 27 -2.85 -18.73 -0.77
N LEU A 28 -3.81 -17.81 -0.86
CA LEU A 28 -4.81 -17.61 0.19
C LEU A 28 -5.91 -18.68 0.08
N PRO A 29 -6.23 -19.43 1.14
CA PRO A 29 -7.34 -20.39 1.12
C PRO A 29 -8.71 -19.68 1.12
N GLU A 30 -9.74 -20.37 0.62
CA GLU A 30 -11.13 -19.96 0.76
C GLU A 30 -11.47 -19.68 2.23
N GLY A 31 -12.18 -18.58 2.49
CA GLY A 31 -12.53 -18.11 3.84
C GLY A 31 -11.49 -17.20 4.48
N SER A 32 -10.32 -16.99 3.87
CA SER A 32 -9.34 -16.01 4.36
C SER A 32 -9.88 -14.59 4.25
N VAL A 33 -9.54 -13.73 5.21
CA VAL A 33 -9.74 -12.29 5.11
C VAL A 33 -8.36 -11.63 5.04
N ILE A 34 -8.15 -10.76 4.04
CA ILE A 34 -6.86 -10.11 3.80
C ILE A 34 -7.07 -8.62 3.54
N THR A 35 -6.13 -7.79 3.98
CA THR A 35 -6.08 -6.38 3.58
C THR A 35 -5.44 -6.25 2.20
N VAL A 36 -6.04 -5.44 1.34
CA VAL A 36 -5.43 -4.98 0.08
C VAL A 36 -5.16 -3.50 0.24
N GLU A 37 -3.90 -3.14 0.49
CA GLU A 37 -3.53 -1.82 1.02
C GLU A 37 -2.35 -1.14 0.29
N PRO A 38 -2.35 -1.03 -1.04
CA PRO A 38 -1.28 -0.35 -1.76
C PRO A 38 -1.17 1.13 -1.36
N GLY A 39 0.06 1.63 -1.30
CA GLY A 39 0.31 3.03 -0.98
C GLY A 39 1.57 3.59 -1.62
N ILE A 40 1.57 4.90 -1.81
CA ILE A 40 2.69 5.69 -2.34
C ILE A 40 3.00 6.79 -1.32
N TYR A 41 4.29 6.95 -1.00
CA TYR A 41 4.74 7.88 0.02
C TYR A 41 5.98 8.64 -0.43
N PHE A 42 6.01 9.93 -0.14
CA PHE A 42 7.11 10.86 -0.35
C PHE A 42 7.84 11.11 0.98
N CYS A 43 8.58 10.10 1.45
CA CYS A 43 9.33 10.17 2.70
C CYS A 43 10.79 10.56 2.45
N ARG A 44 11.22 11.72 2.97
CA ARG A 44 12.59 12.23 2.80
C ARG A 44 13.65 11.22 3.21
N PHE A 45 13.50 10.60 4.39
CA PHE A 45 14.46 9.60 4.89
C PHE A 45 14.63 8.41 3.93
N ILE A 46 13.57 8.03 3.21
CA ILE A 46 13.61 6.92 2.26
C ILE A 46 14.15 7.37 0.91
N ILE A 47 13.72 8.54 0.40
CA ILE A 47 13.97 8.97 -0.98
C ILE A 47 15.32 9.68 -1.13
N GLU A 48 15.75 10.51 -0.16
CA GLU A 48 17.00 11.28 -0.25
C GLU A 48 18.25 10.44 -0.52
N PRO A 49 18.40 9.20 0.03
CA PRO A 49 19.49 8.31 -0.37
C PRO A 49 19.52 8.00 -1.87
N TYR A 50 18.35 7.83 -2.51
CA TYR A 50 18.26 7.50 -3.94
C TYR A 50 18.48 8.71 -4.85
N LEU A 51 18.31 9.93 -4.35
CA LEU A 51 18.69 11.15 -5.07
C LEU A 51 20.21 11.27 -5.21
N LYS A 52 20.96 10.68 -4.28
CA LYS A 52 22.43 10.71 -4.24
C LYS A 52 23.05 9.51 -4.97
N ASP A 53 22.26 8.51 -5.33
CA ASP A 53 22.71 7.31 -6.05
C ASP A 53 22.50 7.47 -7.56
N PRO A 54 23.56 7.58 -8.39
CA PRO A 54 23.44 7.75 -9.83
C PRO A 54 22.59 6.68 -10.53
N ALA A 55 22.55 5.45 -9.99
CA ALA A 55 21.76 4.37 -10.59
C ALA A 55 20.25 4.65 -10.54
N HIS A 56 19.79 5.35 -9.50
CA HIS A 56 18.38 5.66 -9.25
C HIS A 56 18.03 7.12 -9.57
N ALA A 57 18.92 8.07 -9.26
CA ALA A 57 18.70 9.50 -9.44
C ALA A 57 18.33 9.87 -10.89
N ARG A 58 18.87 9.13 -11.88
CA ARG A 58 18.51 9.29 -13.30
C ARG A 58 17.02 9.11 -13.61
N TYR A 59 16.26 8.46 -12.73
CA TYR A 59 14.82 8.23 -12.87
C TYR A 59 13.98 9.22 -12.06
N ILE A 60 14.60 10.13 -11.32
CA ILE A 60 13.89 11.04 -10.41
C ILE A 60 14.09 12.47 -10.88
N ASN A 61 13.01 13.10 -11.33
CA ASN A 61 12.99 14.53 -11.58
C ASN A 61 12.81 15.27 -10.24
N THR A 62 13.88 15.89 -9.75
CA THR A 62 13.90 16.60 -8.47
C THR A 62 12.95 17.79 -8.47
N ASP A 63 12.87 18.54 -9.57
CA ASP A 63 12.01 19.73 -9.66
C ASP A 63 10.52 19.38 -9.56
N VAL A 64 10.15 18.20 -10.06
CA VAL A 64 8.79 17.66 -9.88
C VAL A 64 8.60 17.13 -8.46
N LEU A 65 9.58 16.38 -7.94
CA LEU A 65 9.53 15.78 -6.61
C LEU A 65 9.34 16.82 -5.49
N GLU A 66 9.95 18.00 -5.61
CA GLU A 66 9.82 19.06 -4.60
C GLU A 66 8.36 19.45 -4.30
N LYS A 67 7.44 19.25 -5.27
CA LYS A 67 6.01 19.56 -5.11
C LYS A 67 5.24 18.54 -4.26
N TYR A 68 5.84 17.38 -3.98
CA TYR A 68 5.13 16.25 -3.35
C TYR A 68 5.55 15.99 -1.90
N TRP A 69 6.55 16.70 -1.37
CA TRP A 69 6.98 16.50 0.02
C TRP A 69 5.86 16.77 1.04
N GLU A 70 5.04 17.79 0.81
CA GLU A 70 3.94 18.15 1.70
C GLU A 70 2.74 17.21 1.58
N VAL A 71 2.61 16.47 0.47
CA VAL A 71 1.56 15.47 0.28
C VAL A 71 1.73 14.31 1.27
N GLY A 72 2.99 13.97 1.59
CA GLY A 72 3.33 12.87 2.50
C GLY A 72 3.09 11.50 1.86
N GLY A 73 1.85 11.12 1.62
CA GLY A 73 1.51 9.88 0.93
C GLY A 73 0.05 9.49 1.04
N VAL A 74 -0.35 8.49 0.27
CA VAL A 74 -1.71 7.97 0.21
C VAL A 74 -1.65 6.44 0.28
N ARG A 75 -2.58 5.85 1.03
CA ARG A 75 -2.87 4.42 1.05
C ARG A 75 -4.37 4.25 0.93
N ILE A 76 -4.80 3.32 0.08
CA ILE A 76 -6.19 2.89 -0.02
C ILE A 76 -6.23 1.44 0.41
N GLU A 77 -7.07 1.13 1.39
CA GLU A 77 -7.08 -0.15 2.09
C GLU A 77 -8.49 -0.74 2.12
N ASP A 78 -8.61 -1.96 1.60
CA ASP A 78 -9.85 -2.75 1.62
C ASP A 78 -9.66 -4.05 2.39
N ASN A 79 -10.74 -4.53 3.00
CA ASN A 79 -10.82 -5.87 3.57
C ASN A 79 -11.49 -6.81 2.57
N ILE A 80 -10.76 -7.84 2.14
CA ILE A 80 -11.20 -8.76 1.10
C ILE A 80 -11.38 -10.16 1.70
N LEU A 81 -12.58 -10.73 1.56
CA LEU A 81 -12.86 -12.14 1.85
C LEU A 81 -12.58 -12.96 0.60
N ILE A 82 -11.72 -13.97 0.70
CA ILE A 82 -11.44 -14.91 -0.38
C ILE A 82 -12.57 -15.93 -0.45
N THR A 83 -13.20 -16.05 -1.62
CA THR A 83 -14.21 -17.07 -1.91
C THR A 83 -13.61 -18.16 -2.78
N LYS A 84 -14.33 -19.27 -2.97
CA LYS A 84 -13.87 -20.40 -3.78
C LYS A 84 -13.36 -20.00 -5.18
N ASP A 85 -14.07 -19.08 -5.83
CA ASP A 85 -13.85 -18.72 -7.24
C ASP A 85 -13.52 -17.23 -7.42
N GLY A 86 -13.23 -16.50 -6.33
CA GLY A 86 -12.97 -15.06 -6.38
C GLY A 86 -12.85 -14.41 -5.01
N TYR A 87 -13.52 -13.29 -4.83
CA TYR A 87 -13.49 -12.52 -3.58
C TYR A 87 -14.74 -11.66 -3.38
N ASP A 88 -15.04 -11.35 -2.12
CA ASP A 88 -16.00 -10.34 -1.70
C ASP A 88 -15.25 -9.16 -1.06
N ASN A 89 -15.54 -7.93 -1.47
CA ASN A 89 -15.00 -6.74 -0.83
C ASN A 89 -15.92 -6.29 0.31
N LEU A 90 -15.40 -6.36 1.54
CA LEU A 90 -16.15 -6.01 2.75
C LEU A 90 -16.11 -4.50 3.05
N THR A 91 -15.22 -3.75 2.38
CA THR A 91 -15.09 -2.30 2.55
C THR A 91 -16.02 -1.56 1.59
N THR A 92 -16.90 -0.71 2.13
CA THR A 92 -17.94 0.01 1.38
C THR A 92 -17.63 1.49 1.14
N VAL A 93 -16.43 1.95 1.51
CA VAL A 93 -16.04 3.35 1.32
C VAL A 93 -15.85 3.68 -0.17
N VAL A 94 -16.26 4.89 -0.55
CA VAL A 94 -16.02 5.42 -1.89
C VAL A 94 -14.52 5.56 -2.15
N LYS A 95 -14.13 5.37 -3.42
CA LYS A 95 -12.73 5.46 -3.86
C LYS A 95 -12.53 6.41 -5.03
N GLU A 96 -13.60 6.68 -5.77
CA GLU A 96 -13.55 7.58 -6.90
C GLU A 96 -13.42 9.03 -6.42
N VAL A 97 -12.50 9.77 -7.04
CA VAL A 97 -12.19 11.16 -6.67
C VAL A 97 -13.45 12.03 -6.66
N ALA A 98 -14.28 11.91 -7.71
CA ALA A 98 -15.50 12.70 -7.82
C ALA A 98 -16.55 12.37 -6.74
N GLU A 99 -16.59 11.14 -6.25
CA GLU A 99 -17.50 10.75 -5.16
C GLU A 99 -16.99 11.23 -3.81
N MET A 100 -15.68 11.13 -3.58
CA MET A 100 -15.03 11.68 -2.40
C MET A 100 -15.22 13.20 -2.31
N GLU A 101 -14.99 13.93 -3.40
CA GLU A 101 -15.19 15.38 -3.45
C GLU A 101 -16.64 15.78 -3.16
N LYS A 102 -17.62 15.02 -3.64
CA LYS A 102 -19.04 15.26 -3.31
C LYS A 102 -19.29 15.12 -1.82
N ILE A 103 -18.77 14.06 -1.18
CA ILE A 103 -18.95 13.84 0.25
C ILE A 103 -18.29 14.98 1.05
N ILE A 104 -17.05 15.33 0.73
CA ILE A 104 -16.30 16.38 1.43
C ILE A 104 -17.00 17.74 1.32
N ASN A 105 -17.49 18.09 0.13
CA ASN A 105 -18.13 19.39 -0.11
C ASN A 105 -19.63 19.43 0.25
N SER A 106 -20.22 18.29 0.59
CA SER A 106 -21.62 18.21 1.03
C SER A 106 -21.83 18.43 2.52
N ALA A 107 -20.72 18.52 3.29
CA ALA A 107 -20.71 18.77 4.73
C ALA A 107 -20.75 20.27 5.05
#